data_AF-A0A7S1J2S2-F1
#
_entry.id   AF-A0A7S1J2S2-F1
#
_cell.length_a   1.000
_cell.length_b   1.000
_cell.length_c   1.000
_cell.angle_alpha   90.00
_cell.angle_beta   90.00
_cell.angle_gamma   90.00
#
_symmetry.space_group_name_H-M   'P 1'
#
loop_
_entity.id
_entity.type
_entity.pdbx_description
1 polymer ?
#
loop_
_entity_poly.entity_id
_entity_poly.type
_entity_poly.pdbx_seq_one_letter_code
_entity_poly.pdbx_strand_id
1 'polypeptide(L)'
;MAVAMANAAASLWKPSSWFDMNPTVSDNEAPGEHHDWQAHLVHMLFHHKTHLLLQILLGLDVLFVILGQELQIQILAEELNEAKGISQGEGFFTLEDFEKTEFFMACLSAGICMVFFLECILMMLGLGWIWFTSFFMTMDFVVVSISLAQEMGALYHVVDEMPPVLILFRCWRFARVAHGVYVTSNEKEEERLLDSWEERHSSQKSLPVSSP
;
A
#
# COMPACT_ATOMS: atom_id res chain seq x y z
N MET A 1 -8.58 2.95 34.60
CA MET A 1 -7.31 2.41 34.09
C MET A 1 -7.25 2.49 32.56
N ALA A 2 -8.25 1.99 31.82
CA ALA A 2 -8.32 2.13 30.35
C ALA A 2 -8.25 3.59 29.83
N VAL A 3 -8.94 4.53 30.50
CA VAL A 3 -8.90 5.97 30.14
C VAL A 3 -7.50 6.59 30.33
N ALA A 4 -6.74 6.13 31.33
CA ALA A 4 -5.38 6.61 31.55
C ALA A 4 -4.40 6.07 30.50
N MET A 5 -4.61 4.84 30.03
CA MET A 5 -3.82 4.25 28.94
C MET A 5 -4.16 4.87 27.58
N ALA A 6 -5.43 5.20 27.33
CA ALA A 6 -5.84 5.92 26.12
C ALA A 6 -5.24 7.35 26.08
N ASN A 7 -5.24 8.08 27.19
CA ASN A 7 -4.62 9.41 27.26
C ASN A 7 -3.07 9.35 27.16
N ALA A 8 -2.44 8.31 27.69
CA ALA A 8 -1.00 8.11 27.52
C ALA A 8 -0.63 7.80 26.06
N ALA A 9 -1.41 6.94 25.38
CA ALA A 9 -1.23 6.63 23.96
C ALA A 9 -1.46 7.87 23.07
N ALA A 10 -2.49 8.68 23.35
CA ALA A 10 -2.74 9.93 22.62
C ALA A 10 -1.62 10.98 22.82
N SER A 11 -0.94 10.99 23.98
CA SER A 11 0.19 11.90 24.22
C SER A 11 1.49 11.48 23.51
N LEU A 12 1.65 10.17 23.27
CA LEU A 12 2.73 9.58 22.45
C LEU A 12 2.49 9.78 20.96
N TRP A 13 1.24 10.00 20.57
CA TRP A 13 0.80 10.30 19.22
C TRP A 13 0.42 11.77 19.07
N LYS A 14 1.21 12.68 19.68
CA LYS A 14 1.20 14.06 19.19
C LYS A 14 1.59 13.98 17.71
N PRO A 15 0.75 14.43 16.75
CA PRO A 15 1.16 14.60 15.37
C PRO A 15 2.39 15.47 15.45
N SER A 16 3.51 14.80 15.23
CA SER A 16 4.80 15.41 15.44
C SER A 16 4.84 16.57 14.46
N SER A 17 5.31 17.73 14.91
CA SER A 17 5.44 19.02 14.19
C SER A 17 6.35 18.96 12.94
N TRP A 18 6.39 17.81 12.26
CA TRP A 18 7.11 17.53 11.03
C TRP A 18 6.39 18.15 9.84
N PHE A 19 5.09 18.43 9.93
CA PHE A 19 4.39 19.28 8.96
C PHE A 19 4.68 20.78 9.15
N ASP A 20 5.22 21.20 10.31
CA ASP A 20 5.80 22.53 10.52
C ASP A 20 7.29 22.57 10.12
N MET A 21 7.76 21.62 9.30
CA MET A 21 8.89 21.90 8.42
C MET A 21 8.43 22.89 7.36
N ASN A 22 8.19 24.13 7.78
CA ASN A 22 8.54 25.26 6.96
C ASN A 22 10.07 25.14 6.86
N PRO A 23 10.63 24.66 5.74
CA PRO A 23 12.07 24.74 5.57
C PRO A 23 12.36 26.21 5.76
N THR A 24 13.00 26.57 6.86
CA THR A 24 13.61 27.88 6.98
C THR A 24 14.74 27.80 5.98
N VAL A 25 14.35 28.09 4.73
CA VAL A 25 15.19 28.38 3.60
C VAL A 25 16.25 29.28 4.18
N SER A 26 17.45 28.73 4.29
CA SER A 26 18.63 29.53 4.50
C SER A 26 18.68 30.45 3.28
N ASP A 27 18.16 31.67 3.43
CA ASP A 27 17.89 32.68 2.39
C ASP A 27 19.12 33.15 1.58
N ASN A 28 20.22 32.39 1.58
CA ASN A 28 21.49 32.75 0.97
C ASN A 28 22.03 31.75 -0.06
N GLU A 29 21.31 30.67 -0.39
CA GLU A 29 21.66 29.83 -1.54
C GLU A 29 20.87 30.25 -2.77
N ALA A 30 21.58 30.60 -3.84
CA ALA A 30 21.01 31.06 -5.10
C ALA A 30 19.93 30.08 -5.62
N PRO A 31 18.86 30.58 -6.28
CA PRO A 31 17.76 29.76 -6.78
C PRO A 31 18.26 28.84 -7.90
N GLY A 32 18.79 27.69 -7.54
CA GLY A 32 19.11 26.61 -8.46
C GLY A 32 17.83 25.86 -8.79
N GLU A 33 17.51 25.75 -10.08
CA GLU A 33 16.36 25.04 -10.70
C GLU A 33 16.19 23.54 -10.32
N HIS A 34 16.91 23.03 -9.32
CA HIS A 34 17.08 21.59 -9.11
C HIS A 34 15.94 20.87 -8.36
N HIS A 35 14.94 21.58 -7.84
CA HIS A 35 13.85 20.98 -7.03
C HIS A 35 12.46 20.93 -7.69
N ASP A 36 12.28 21.50 -8.87
CA ASP A 36 10.95 21.58 -9.51
C ASP A 36 10.40 20.22 -9.95
N TRP A 37 11.27 19.27 -10.33
CA TRP A 37 10.84 17.95 -10.78
C TRP A 37 10.32 17.08 -9.62
N GLN A 38 10.87 17.24 -8.42
CA GLN A 38 10.48 16.49 -7.23
C GLN A 38 9.08 16.91 -6.78
N ALA A 39 8.79 18.21 -6.78
CA ALA A 39 7.46 18.75 -6.50
C ALA A 39 6.42 18.23 -7.51
N HIS A 40 6.76 18.18 -8.80
CA HIS A 40 5.89 17.60 -9.82
C HIS A 40 5.64 16.10 -9.62
N LEU A 41 6.64 15.32 -9.24
CA LEU A 41 6.47 13.90 -8.94
C LEU A 41 5.57 13.68 -7.74
N VAL A 42 5.80 14.41 -6.65
CA VAL A 42 4.95 14.38 -5.44
C VAL A 42 3.52 14.71 -5.82
N HIS A 43 3.30 15.81 -6.55
CA HIS A 43 1.96 16.20 -6.99
C HIS A 43 1.30 15.15 -7.89
N MET A 44 2.04 14.54 -8.81
CA MET A 44 1.54 13.47 -9.69
C MET A 44 1.18 12.20 -8.90
N LEU A 45 1.99 11.86 -7.90
CA LEU A 45 1.83 10.68 -7.06
C LEU A 45 0.61 10.81 -6.13
N PHE A 46 0.41 11.98 -5.53
CA PHE A 46 -0.73 12.29 -4.66
C PHE A 46 -2.02 12.61 -5.42
N HIS A 47 -2.01 12.53 -6.76
CA HIS A 47 -3.19 12.76 -7.55
C HIS A 47 -4.23 11.65 -7.30
N HIS A 48 -5.49 12.03 -7.05
CA HIS A 48 -6.57 11.10 -6.69
C HIS A 48 -6.74 9.94 -7.68
N LYS A 49 -6.55 10.20 -8.99
CA LYS A 49 -6.62 9.16 -10.03
C LYS A 49 -5.53 8.09 -9.90
N THR A 50 -4.32 8.47 -9.48
CA THR A 50 -3.21 7.54 -9.28
C THR A 50 -3.55 6.59 -8.14
N HIS A 51 -4.04 7.12 -7.02
CA HIS A 51 -4.49 6.31 -5.89
C HIS A 51 -5.63 5.34 -6.26
N LEU A 52 -6.64 5.81 -7.02
CA LEU A 52 -7.72 4.95 -7.49
C LEU A 52 -7.21 3.82 -8.40
N LEU A 53 -6.31 4.15 -9.34
CA LEU A 53 -5.71 3.16 -10.24
C LEU A 53 -4.93 2.09 -9.47
N LEU A 54 -4.13 2.51 -8.48
CA LEU A 54 -3.37 1.59 -7.63
C LEU A 54 -4.28 0.70 -6.77
N GLN A 55 -5.40 1.24 -6.28
CA GLN A 55 -6.40 0.45 -5.56
C GLN A 55 -7.06 -0.61 -6.45
N ILE A 56 -7.41 -0.25 -7.69
CA ILE A 56 -7.95 -1.21 -8.67
C ILE A 56 -6.91 -2.28 -9.00
N LEU A 57 -5.66 -1.86 -9.24
CA LEU A 57 -4.56 -2.77 -9.53
C LEU A 57 -4.30 -3.73 -8.36
N LEU A 58 -4.42 -3.27 -7.12
CA LEU A 58 -4.27 -4.09 -5.92
C LEU A 58 -5.40 -5.12 -5.78
N GLY A 59 -6.64 -4.72 -6.06
CA GLY A 59 -7.77 -5.65 -6.08
C GLY A 59 -7.60 -6.73 -7.15
N LEU A 60 -7.12 -6.33 -8.33
CA LEU A 60 -6.80 -7.24 -9.42
C LEU A 60 -5.63 -8.17 -9.09
N ASP A 61 -4.57 -7.68 -8.46
CA ASP A 61 -3.43 -8.49 -8.00
C ASP A 61 -3.89 -9.66 -7.13
N VAL A 62 -4.75 -9.38 -6.16
CA VAL A 62 -5.24 -10.38 -5.22
C VAL A 62 -6.21 -11.35 -5.87
N LEU A 63 -7.01 -10.89 -6.82
CA LEU A 63 -7.82 -11.78 -7.64
C LEU A 63 -6.94 -12.78 -8.40
N PHE A 64 -5.85 -12.31 -9.05
CA PHE A 64 -4.93 -13.19 -9.77
C PHE A 64 -4.22 -14.19 -8.86
N VAL A 65 -3.85 -13.79 -7.65
CA VAL A 65 -3.27 -14.70 -6.65
C VAL A 65 -4.26 -15.78 -6.26
N ILE A 66 -5.51 -15.41 -5.97
CA ILE A 66 -6.55 -16.38 -5.61
C ILE A 66 -6.76 -17.36 -6.76
N LEU A 67 -6.87 -16.88 -8.00
CA LEU A 67 -7.01 -17.74 -9.18
C LEU A 67 -5.81 -18.68 -9.36
N GLY A 68 -4.59 -18.19 -9.14
CA GLY A 68 -3.38 -19.01 -9.18
C GLY A 68 -3.37 -20.11 -8.12
N GLN A 69 -3.82 -19.81 -6.90
CA GLN A 69 -3.93 -20.80 -5.82
C GLN A 69 -5.01 -21.86 -6.11
N GLU A 70 -6.18 -21.45 -6.62
CA GLU A 70 -7.24 -22.39 -7.00
C GLU A 70 -6.78 -23.35 -8.11
N LEU A 71 -6.00 -22.85 -9.08
CA LEU A 71 -5.41 -23.66 -10.14
C LEU A 71 -4.43 -24.70 -9.55
N GLN A 72 -3.56 -24.29 -8.61
CA GLN A 72 -2.64 -25.20 -7.93
C GLN A 72 -3.36 -26.30 -7.13
N ILE A 73 -4.47 -25.96 -6.46
CA ILE A 73 -5.27 -26.92 -5.69
C ILE A 73 -5.91 -27.97 -6.61
N GLN A 74 -6.36 -27.57 -7.81
CA GLN A 74 -6.97 -28.50 -8.77
C GLN A 74 -5.98 -29.56 -9.25
N ILE A 75 -4.74 -29.18 -9.53
CA ILE A 75 -3.68 -30.14 -9.93
C ILE A 75 -3.43 -31.15 -8.81
N LEU A 76 -3.26 -30.66 -7.58
CA LEU A 76 -2.97 -31.52 -6.43
C LEU A 76 -4.13 -32.49 -6.17
N ALA A 77 -5.37 -32.06 -6.42
CA ALA A 77 -6.55 -32.91 -6.33
C ALA A 77 -6.58 -34.00 -7.42
N GLU A 78 -6.11 -33.68 -8.62
CA GLU A 78 -6.00 -34.63 -9.74
C GLU A 78 -4.93 -35.69 -9.47
N GLU A 79 -3.72 -35.28 -9.07
CA GLU A 79 -2.63 -36.19 -8.67
C GLU A 79 -3.07 -37.16 -7.55
N LEU A 80 -3.85 -36.66 -6.59
CA LEU A 80 -4.38 -37.49 -5.51
C LEU A 80 -5.43 -38.50 -6.00
N ASN A 81 -6.23 -38.15 -7.01
CA ASN A 81 -7.21 -39.05 -7.61
C ASN A 81 -6.53 -40.14 -8.45
N GLU A 82 -5.47 -39.78 -9.18
CA GLU A 82 -4.63 -40.74 -9.90
C GLU A 82 -3.96 -41.74 -8.94
N ALA A 83 -3.38 -41.24 -7.84
CA ALA A 83 -2.78 -42.09 -6.81
C ALA A 83 -3.79 -43.07 -6.16
N LYS A 84 -5.09 -42.76 -6.19
CA LYS A 84 -6.17 -43.63 -5.71
C LYS A 84 -6.69 -44.60 -6.77
N GLY A 85 -6.21 -44.54 -8.00
CA GLY A 85 -6.63 -45.43 -9.10
C GLY A 85 -8.07 -45.18 -9.58
N ILE A 86 -8.65 -44.03 -9.28
CA ILE A 86 -9.98 -43.62 -9.75
C ILE A 86 -9.78 -42.95 -11.12
N SER A 87 -9.54 -43.75 -12.16
CA SER A 87 -9.35 -43.25 -13.52
C SER A 87 -10.70 -42.80 -14.08
N GLN A 88 -11.02 -41.52 -13.90
CA GLN A 88 -12.16 -40.89 -14.55
C GLN A 88 -11.70 -40.36 -15.91
N GLY A 89 -12.06 -41.08 -16.96
CA GLY A 89 -11.70 -40.73 -18.33
C GLY A 89 -12.28 -39.39 -18.79
N GLU A 90 -11.47 -38.72 -19.63
CA GLU A 90 -11.81 -37.60 -20.52
C GLU A 90 -11.94 -36.20 -19.87
N GLY A 91 -10.82 -35.75 -19.28
CA GLY A 91 -10.52 -34.32 -19.11
C GLY A 91 -9.45 -33.88 -20.12
N PHE A 92 -9.91 -33.32 -21.24
CA PHE A 92 -9.11 -32.74 -22.33
C PHE A 92 -8.50 -31.40 -21.91
N PHE A 93 -7.55 -31.40 -20.97
CA PHE A 93 -6.65 -30.26 -20.76
C PHE A 93 -5.24 -30.81 -20.80
N THR A 94 -4.44 -30.41 -21.79
CA THR A 94 -3.12 -30.99 -21.96
C THR A 94 -2.16 -30.37 -20.94
N LEU A 95 -1.22 -31.17 -20.41
CA LEU A 95 -0.18 -30.73 -19.49
C LEU A 95 0.62 -29.53 -20.06
N GLU A 96 0.73 -29.44 -21.39
CA GLU A 96 1.35 -28.32 -22.09
C GLU A 96 0.54 -27.00 -21.96
N ASP A 97 -0.79 -27.07 -21.95
CA ASP A 97 -1.65 -25.89 -21.74
C ASP A 97 -1.56 -25.39 -20.29
N PHE A 98 -1.33 -26.31 -19.36
CA PHE A 98 -1.15 -26.01 -17.95
C PHE A 98 0.15 -25.23 -17.70
N GLU A 99 1.30 -25.74 -18.16
CA GLU A 99 2.60 -25.07 -18.00
C GLU A 99 2.61 -23.66 -18.59
N LYS A 100 1.97 -23.47 -19.76
CA LYS A 100 1.83 -22.15 -20.38
C LYS A 100 0.97 -21.21 -19.55
N THR A 101 -0.12 -21.71 -18.97
CA THR A 101 -1.03 -20.91 -18.14
C THR A 101 -0.35 -20.50 -16.83
N GLU A 102 0.34 -21.43 -16.18
CA GLU A 102 1.12 -21.15 -14.97
C GLU A 102 2.19 -20.08 -15.23
N PHE A 103 2.99 -20.25 -16.27
CA PHE A 103 4.01 -19.27 -16.66
C PHE A 103 3.41 -17.91 -16.96
N PHE A 104 2.27 -17.87 -17.67
CA PHE A 104 1.58 -16.62 -17.99
C PHE A 104 1.06 -15.92 -16.73
N MET A 105 0.45 -16.65 -15.80
CA MET A 105 -0.03 -16.12 -14.52
C MET A 105 1.13 -15.59 -13.66
N ALA A 106 2.24 -16.32 -13.59
CA ALA A 106 3.44 -15.90 -12.88
C ALA A 106 4.03 -14.61 -13.49
N CYS A 107 4.12 -14.53 -14.82
CA CYS A 107 4.61 -13.34 -15.52
C CYS A 107 3.71 -12.12 -15.27
N LEU A 108 2.38 -12.31 -15.31
CA LEU A 108 1.41 -11.25 -15.06
C LEU A 108 1.48 -10.76 -13.60
N SER A 109 1.56 -11.69 -12.65
CA SER A 109 1.78 -11.42 -11.23
C SER A 109 3.06 -10.62 -10.99
N ALA A 110 4.18 -11.07 -11.56
CA ALA A 110 5.47 -10.38 -11.47
C ALA A 110 5.40 -8.96 -12.08
N GLY A 111 4.71 -8.80 -13.21
CA GLY A 111 4.48 -7.50 -13.84
C GLY A 111 3.74 -6.50 -12.94
N ILE A 112 2.69 -6.94 -12.26
CA ILE A 112 1.95 -6.11 -11.29
C ILE A 112 2.83 -5.76 -10.10
N CYS A 113 3.57 -6.74 -9.56
CA CYS A 113 4.55 -6.53 -8.50
C CYS A 113 5.61 -5.48 -8.88
N MET A 114 6.09 -5.50 -10.13
CA MET A 114 7.02 -4.50 -10.65
C MET A 114 6.43 -3.08 -10.68
N VAL A 115 5.15 -2.93 -11.04
CA VAL A 115 4.47 -1.62 -11.01
C VAL A 115 4.42 -1.07 -9.58
N PHE A 116 4.09 -1.90 -8.60
CA PHE A 116 4.09 -1.49 -7.19
C PHE A 116 5.49 -1.18 -6.66
N PHE A 117 6.50 -1.96 -7.05
CA PHE A 117 7.88 -1.66 -6.69
C PHE A 117 8.34 -0.32 -7.27
N LEU A 118 7.96 -0.02 -8.52
CA LEU A 118 8.22 1.27 -9.15
C LEU A 118 7.50 2.41 -8.43
N GLU A 119 6.25 2.23 -8.01
CA GLU A 119 5.53 3.18 -7.17
C GLU A 119 6.30 3.47 -5.87
N CYS A 120 6.77 2.44 -5.16
CA CYS A 120 7.57 2.60 -3.95
C CYS A 120 8.86 3.40 -4.21
N ILE A 121 9.55 3.13 -5.33
CA ILE A 121 10.74 3.89 -5.74
C ILE A 121 10.38 5.35 -6.03
N LEU A 122 9.30 5.60 -6.78
CA LEU A 122 8.85 6.96 -7.08
C LEU A 122 8.48 7.73 -5.82
N MET A 123 7.84 7.08 -4.83
CA MET A 123 7.58 7.70 -3.52
C MET A 123 8.88 8.04 -2.79
N MET A 124 9.84 7.10 -2.78
CA MET A 124 11.15 7.28 -2.16
C MET A 124 11.92 8.45 -2.80
N LEU A 125 11.88 8.56 -4.13
CA LEU A 125 12.49 9.69 -4.86
C LEU A 125 11.75 11.00 -4.62
N GLY A 126 10.42 10.98 -4.55
CA GLY A 126 9.59 12.17 -4.31
C GLY A 126 9.74 12.73 -2.90
N LEU A 127 9.85 11.88 -1.88
CA LEU A 127 9.96 12.29 -0.48
C LEU A 127 11.42 12.43 0.00
N GLY A 128 12.37 11.82 -0.71
CA GLY A 128 13.79 11.87 -0.39
C GLY A 128 14.09 11.27 0.99
N TRP A 129 14.91 11.94 1.79
CA TRP A 129 15.37 11.43 3.08
C TRP A 129 14.24 11.30 4.13
N ILE A 130 13.21 12.15 4.04
CA ILE A 130 12.05 12.14 4.95
C ILE A 130 11.36 10.77 4.90
N TRP A 131 11.39 10.11 3.75
CA TRP A 131 10.80 8.79 3.56
C TRP A 131 11.30 7.74 4.58
N PHE A 132 12.60 7.75 4.88
CA PHE A 132 13.22 6.78 5.80
C PHE A 132 12.84 6.99 7.27
N THR A 133 12.25 8.14 7.60
CA THR A 133 11.78 8.40 8.97
C THR A 133 10.44 7.73 9.25
N SER A 134 9.68 7.40 8.20
CA SER A 134 8.39 6.73 8.32
C SER A 134 8.56 5.21 8.33
N PHE A 135 8.43 4.61 9.52
CA PHE A 135 8.57 3.16 9.72
C PHE A 135 7.69 2.34 8.76
N PHE A 136 6.42 2.72 8.61
CA PHE A 136 5.48 2.01 7.73
C PHE A 136 5.86 2.07 6.25
N MET A 137 6.42 3.20 5.78
CA MET A 137 6.88 3.34 4.40
C MET A 137 8.11 2.45 4.13
N THR A 138 9.04 2.44 5.08
CA THR A 138 10.25 1.60 4.99
C THR A 138 9.89 0.12 4.99
N MET A 139 8.98 -0.29 5.88
CA MET A 139 8.51 -1.67 5.94
C MET A 139 7.81 -2.11 4.65
N ASP A 140 6.99 -1.23 4.05
CA ASP A 140 6.33 -1.50 2.77
C ASP A 140 7.35 -1.79 1.66
N PHE A 141 8.38 -0.96 1.53
CA PHE A 141 9.44 -1.20 0.54
C PHE A 141 10.18 -2.52 0.75
N VAL A 142 10.50 -2.87 2.00
CA VAL A 142 11.15 -4.15 2.32
C VAL A 142 10.24 -5.32 1.95
N VAL A 143 8.96 -5.26 2.32
CA VAL A 143 7.97 -6.28 1.99
C VAL A 143 7.84 -6.45 0.48
N VAL A 144 7.67 -5.35 -0.26
CA VAL A 144 7.55 -5.37 -1.72
C VAL A 144 8.83 -5.89 -2.38
N SER A 145 10.00 -5.52 -1.87
CA SER A 145 11.29 -5.99 -2.40
C SER A 145 11.46 -7.50 -2.21
N ILE A 146 11.11 -8.03 -1.04
CA ILE A 146 11.15 -9.46 -0.75
C ILE A 146 10.16 -10.21 -1.63
N SER A 147 8.92 -9.71 -1.76
CA SER A 147 7.92 -10.29 -2.65
C SER A 147 8.42 -10.35 -4.09
N LEU A 148 8.99 -9.25 -4.61
CA LEU A 148 9.54 -9.22 -5.96
C LEU A 148 10.70 -10.20 -6.13
N ALA A 149 11.61 -10.28 -5.16
CA ALA A 149 12.72 -11.23 -5.20
C ALA A 149 12.23 -12.69 -5.23
N GLN A 150 11.18 -13.00 -4.48
CA GLN A 150 10.56 -14.32 -4.48
C GLN A 150 9.88 -14.67 -5.82
N GLU A 151 9.14 -13.74 -6.42
CA GLU A 151 8.53 -13.94 -7.74
C GLU A 151 9.60 -14.12 -8.82
N MET A 152 10.68 -13.34 -8.78
CA MET A 152 11.82 -13.51 -9.69
C MET A 152 12.53 -14.85 -9.46
N GLY A 153 12.69 -15.27 -8.20
CA GLY A 153 13.24 -16.58 -7.85
C GLY A 153 12.41 -17.75 -8.38
N ALA A 154 11.08 -17.64 -8.32
CA ALA A 154 10.16 -18.61 -8.90
C ALA A 154 10.29 -18.66 -10.44
N LEU A 155 10.35 -17.50 -11.11
CA LEU A 155 10.50 -17.41 -12.57
C LEU A 155 11.82 -18.03 -13.09
N TYR A 156 12.89 -17.96 -12.29
CA TYR A 156 14.18 -18.57 -12.61
C TYR A 156 14.34 -20.01 -12.10
N HIS A 157 13.28 -20.64 -11.58
CA HIS A 157 13.31 -21.98 -10.96
C HIS A 157 14.40 -22.12 -9.87
N VAL A 158 14.67 -21.05 -9.12
CA VAL A 158 15.60 -21.07 -7.97
C VAL A 158 14.89 -21.52 -6.71
N VAL A 159 13.57 -21.31 -6.64
CA VAL A 159 12.71 -21.64 -5.51
C VAL A 159 11.56 -22.50 -6.04
N ASP A 160 11.58 -23.79 -5.72
CA ASP A 160 10.60 -24.77 -6.24
C ASP A 160 9.21 -24.65 -5.58
N GLU A 161 9.14 -24.08 -4.37
CA GLU A 161 7.88 -23.93 -3.64
C GLU A 161 7.62 -22.46 -3.33
N MET A 162 6.47 -21.94 -3.78
CA MET A 162 6.02 -20.60 -3.38
C MET A 162 5.71 -20.58 -1.87
N PRO A 163 6.44 -19.80 -1.06
CA PRO A 163 6.20 -19.83 0.37
C PRO A 163 4.87 -19.14 0.70
N PRO A 164 4.02 -19.70 1.58
CA PRO A 164 2.73 -19.12 1.98
C PRO A 164 2.83 -17.68 2.50
N VAL A 165 4.03 -17.27 2.94
CA VAL A 165 4.34 -15.90 3.37
C VAL A 165 4.08 -14.84 2.30
N LEU A 166 4.12 -15.22 1.02
CA LEU A 166 3.83 -14.31 -0.10
C LEU A 166 2.40 -13.75 0.00
N ILE A 167 1.44 -14.58 0.41
CA ILE A 167 0.05 -14.15 0.61
C ILE A 167 -0.03 -13.10 1.72
N LEU A 168 0.70 -13.31 2.83
CA LEU A 168 0.74 -12.33 3.93
C LEU A 168 1.36 -11.00 3.50
N PHE A 169 2.44 -11.03 2.71
CA PHE A 169 3.06 -9.84 2.17
C PHE A 169 2.15 -9.07 1.20
N ARG A 170 1.31 -9.77 0.44
CA ARG A 170 0.28 -9.12 -0.38
C ARG A 170 -0.85 -8.56 0.47
N CYS A 171 -1.28 -9.28 1.52
CA CYS A 171 -2.27 -8.76 2.47
C CYS A 171 -1.79 -7.50 3.20
N TRP A 172 -0.49 -7.37 3.45
CA TRP A 172 0.11 -6.15 4.02
C TRP A 172 -0.20 -4.90 3.19
N ARG A 173 -0.22 -5.00 1.85
CA ARG A 173 -0.57 -3.86 0.98
C ARG A 173 -2.00 -3.37 1.20
N PHE A 174 -2.95 -4.23 1.52
CA PHE A 174 -4.30 -3.79 1.91
C PHE A 174 -4.30 -3.05 3.23
N ALA A 175 -3.56 -3.54 4.23
CA ALA A 175 -3.43 -2.86 5.51
C ALA A 175 -2.84 -1.45 5.32
N ARG A 176 -1.83 -1.32 4.45
CA ARG A 176 -1.25 -0.01 4.06
C ARG A 176 -2.28 0.91 3.41
N VAL A 177 -3.00 0.43 2.40
CA VAL A 177 -4.02 1.24 1.70
C VAL A 177 -5.15 1.63 2.65
N ALA A 178 -5.63 0.71 3.47
CA ALA A 178 -6.66 0.96 4.47
C ALA A 178 -6.19 2.00 5.50
N HIS A 179 -4.95 1.89 5.98
CA HIS A 179 -4.35 2.88 6.86
C HIS A 179 -4.26 4.26 6.20
N GLY A 180 -3.83 4.33 4.93
CA GLY A 180 -3.79 5.59 4.18
C GLY A 180 -5.18 6.25 4.01
N VAL A 181 -6.21 5.46 3.71
CA VAL A 181 -7.59 5.94 3.63
C VAL A 181 -8.10 6.38 5.01
N TYR A 182 -7.75 5.65 6.06
CA TYR A 182 -8.14 5.99 7.44
C TYR A 182 -7.53 7.31 7.89
N VAL A 183 -6.22 7.51 7.72
CA VAL A 183 -5.53 8.75 8.10
C VAL A 183 -6.11 9.95 7.35
N THR A 184 -6.25 9.86 6.03
CA THR A 184 -6.80 10.96 5.21
C THR A 184 -8.27 11.28 5.51
N SER A 185 -9.04 10.30 5.96
CA SER A 185 -10.44 10.52 6.37
C SER A 185 -10.51 11.18 7.75
N ASN A 186 -9.64 10.76 8.68
CA ASN A 186 -9.59 11.29 10.03
C ASN A 186 -9.10 12.75 10.06
N GLU A 187 -8.11 13.09 9.23
CA GLU A 187 -7.62 14.48 9.08
C GLU A 187 -8.72 15.43 8.60
N LYS A 188 -9.53 15.01 7.62
CA LYS A 188 -10.67 15.81 7.12
C LYS A 188 -11.79 15.96 8.15
N GLU A 189 -11.99 14.96 8.98
CA GLU A 189 -12.96 15.03 10.06
C GLU A 189 -12.50 15.99 11.16
N GLU A 190 -11.22 15.93 11.53
CA GLU A 190 -10.61 16.86 12.49
C GLU A 190 -10.70 18.31 12.01
N GLU A 191 -10.38 18.58 10.75
CA GLU A 191 -10.52 19.92 10.14
C GLU A 191 -11.96 20.46 10.23
N ARG A 192 -12.96 19.64 9.88
CA ARG A 192 -14.38 20.02 9.99
C ARG A 192 -14.82 20.30 11.43
N LEU A 193 -14.28 19.55 12.40
CA LEU A 193 -14.58 19.74 13.82
C LEU A 193 -13.97 21.04 14.35
N LEU A 194 -12.76 21.40 13.90
CA LEU A 194 -12.12 22.66 14.22
C LEU A 194 -12.91 23.84 13.64
N ASP A 195 -13.30 23.79 12.36
CA ASP A 195 -14.15 24.82 11.73
C ASP A 195 -15.47 25.03 12.51
N SER A 196 -16.13 23.92 12.88
CA SER A 196 -17.38 23.94 13.64
C SER A 196 -17.20 24.46 15.09
N TRP A 197 -16.00 24.33 15.66
CA TRP A 197 -15.68 24.87 16.98
C TRP A 197 -15.41 26.38 16.91
N GLU A 198 -14.69 26.84 15.89
CA GLU A 198 -14.43 28.26 15.66
C GLU A 198 -15.70 29.06 15.35
N GLU A 199 -16.63 28.49 14.57
CA GLU A 199 -17.93 29.12 14.27
C GLU A 199 -18.77 29.33 15.54
N ARG A 200 -18.74 28.37 16.49
CA ARG A 200 -19.44 28.50 17.77
C ARG A 200 -18.81 29.57 18.67
N HIS A 201 -17.49 29.67 18.70
CA HIS A 201 -16.79 30.68 19.51
C HIS A 201 -16.86 32.09 18.93
N SER A 202 -16.89 32.24 17.61
CA SER A 202 -17.16 33.53 16.97
C SER A 202 -18.61 33.99 17.21
N SER A 203 -19.58 33.08 17.14
CA SER A 203 -20.99 33.37 17.47
C SER A 203 -21.15 33.84 18.92
N GLN A 204 -20.48 33.19 19.88
CA GLN A 204 -20.57 33.55 21.30
C GLN A 204 -20.01 34.95 21.60
N LYS A 205 -18.95 35.38 20.89
CA LYS A 205 -18.37 36.73 21.02
C LYS A 205 -19.29 37.84 20.47
N SER A 206 -20.23 37.50 19.58
CA SER A 206 -21.13 38.48 18.96
C SER A 206 -22.39 38.80 19.79
N LEU A 207 -22.67 38.05 20.85
CA LEU A 207 -23.83 38.31 21.70
C LEU A 207 -23.59 39.57 22.55
N PRO A 208 -24.47 40.58 22.48
CA PRO A 208 -24.32 41.80 23.26
C PRO A 208 -24.36 41.45 24.74
N VAL A 209 -23.33 41.88 25.49
CA VAL A 209 -23.30 41.78 26.94
C VAL A 209 -24.48 42.58 27.47
N SER A 210 -25.54 41.91 27.90
CA SER A 210 -26.68 42.56 28.54
C SER A 210 -26.19 43.10 29.89
N SER A 211 -25.92 44.40 29.94
CA SER A 211 -25.59 45.10 31.17
C SER A 211 -26.76 44.96 32.16
N PRO A 212 -26.52 44.48 33.39
CA PRO A 212 -27.53 44.43 34.44
C PRO A 212 -27.97 45.84 34.90
#